data_AF-A0A9E4XCV3-F1
#
_entry.id   AF-A0A9E4XCV3-F1
#
_cell.length_a   1.000
_cell.length_b   1.000
_cell.length_c   1.000
_cell.angle_alpha   90.00
_cell.angle_beta   90.00
_cell.angle_gamma   90.00
#
_symmetry.space_group_name_H-M   'P 1'
#
loop_
_entity.id
_entity.type
_entity.pdbx_description
1 polymer ?
#
loop_
_entity_poly.entity_id
_entity_poly.type
_entity_poly.pdbx_seq_one_letter_code
_entity_poly.pdbx_strand_id
1 'polypeptide(L)'
;MDHSLADLDTMTLTEAQALPYAERDRLLDLIIADGRHQSTEMVSYRNGLYCDYFEEDMVRMLKVRAVKILCRGTTSSGFDGVIVGESDAEQYRAAFRHIQTTLEAAGSSFQRVVTLMVFLTNMDNWPLLNDIYREFVTDTPCRAVIGTTGLAQKPLSIEIVECVAYRVTP
;
A
#
# COMPACT_ATOMS: atom_id res chain seq x y z
N MET A 1 22.23 -17.73 4.48
CA MET A 1 22.87 -16.61 3.77
C MET A 1 21.75 -15.89 3.07
N ASP A 2 21.77 -14.58 3.15
CA ASP A 2 20.62 -13.74 2.83
C ASP A 2 20.78 -13.24 1.38
N HIS A 3 20.10 -13.86 0.41
CA HIS A 3 20.24 -13.52 -1.02
C HIS A 3 19.85 -12.07 -1.32
N SER A 4 20.66 -11.40 -2.16
CA SER A 4 20.41 -10.06 -2.71
C SER A 4 19.55 -10.12 -3.99
N LEU A 5 19.14 -8.95 -4.51
CA LEU A 5 18.49 -8.89 -5.81
C LEU A 5 19.40 -9.34 -6.96
N ALA A 6 20.71 -9.07 -6.86
CA ALA A 6 21.68 -9.55 -7.85
C ALA A 6 21.77 -11.08 -7.85
N ASP A 7 21.73 -11.72 -6.67
CA ASP A 7 21.68 -13.18 -6.57
C ASP A 7 20.38 -13.70 -7.20
N LEU A 8 19.24 -13.11 -6.83
CA LEU A 8 17.93 -13.45 -7.39
C LEU A 8 17.90 -13.33 -8.92
N ASP A 9 18.54 -12.31 -9.48
CA ASP A 9 18.62 -12.06 -10.92
C ASP A 9 19.33 -13.19 -11.67
N THR A 10 20.36 -13.78 -11.07
CA THR A 10 21.09 -14.93 -11.64
C THR A 10 20.34 -16.26 -11.53
N MET A 11 19.40 -16.39 -10.59
CA MET A 11 18.63 -17.61 -10.40
C MET A 11 17.63 -17.84 -11.54
N THR A 12 17.45 -19.12 -11.91
CA THR A 12 16.27 -19.56 -12.65
C THR A 12 15.00 -19.45 -11.80
N LEU A 13 13.84 -19.52 -12.45
CA LEU A 13 12.54 -19.51 -11.74
C LEU A 13 12.46 -20.65 -10.72
N THR A 14 12.87 -21.86 -11.10
CA THR A 14 12.81 -23.05 -10.23
C THR A 14 13.72 -22.92 -9.01
N GLU A 15 14.94 -22.42 -9.17
CA GLU A 15 15.89 -22.22 -8.07
C GLU A 15 15.35 -21.19 -7.07
N ALA A 16 14.86 -20.04 -7.56
CA ALA A 16 14.32 -18.99 -6.71
C ALA A 16 13.06 -19.44 -5.96
N GLN A 17 12.18 -20.20 -6.61
CA GLN A 17 10.95 -20.69 -5.99
C GLN A 17 11.20 -21.80 -4.96
N ALA A 18 12.34 -22.49 -5.04
CA ALA A 18 12.75 -23.49 -4.06
C ALA A 18 13.32 -22.86 -2.76
N LEU A 19 13.57 -21.55 -2.74
CA LEU A 19 14.01 -20.85 -1.53
C LEU A 19 12.96 -20.93 -0.42
N PRO A 20 13.38 -20.97 0.86
CA PRO A 20 12.47 -20.91 1.99
C PRO A 20 11.50 -19.73 1.90
N TYR A 21 10.27 -19.91 2.41
CA TYR A 21 9.25 -18.86 2.41
C TYR A 21 9.77 -17.53 2.97
N ALA A 22 10.42 -17.55 4.14
CA ALA A 22 10.93 -16.35 4.79
C ALA A 22 11.96 -15.59 3.93
N GLU A 23 12.72 -16.33 3.12
CA GLU A 23 13.72 -15.73 2.25
C GLU A 23 13.08 -15.08 1.01
N ARG A 24 12.11 -15.77 0.38
CA ARG A 24 11.31 -15.18 -0.70
C ARG A 24 10.54 -13.95 -0.22
N ASP A 25 9.97 -14.02 0.98
CA ASP A 25 9.22 -12.93 1.60
C ASP A 25 10.10 -11.71 1.83
N ARG A 26 11.34 -11.90 2.31
CA ARG A 26 12.33 -10.81 2.42
C ARG A 26 12.77 -10.27 1.07
N LEU A 27 12.97 -11.13 0.07
CA LEU A 27 13.30 -10.71 -1.29
C LEU A 27 12.18 -9.84 -1.90
N LEU A 28 10.91 -10.09 -1.58
CA LEU A 28 9.80 -9.23 -1.99
C LEU A 28 9.96 -7.81 -1.42
N ASP A 29 10.38 -7.65 -0.18
CA ASP A 29 10.64 -6.31 0.39
C ASP A 29 11.75 -5.58 -0.37
N LEU A 30 12.80 -6.30 -0.78
CA LEU A 30 13.87 -5.73 -1.59
C LEU A 30 13.38 -5.35 -2.99
N ILE A 31 12.56 -6.19 -3.64
CA ILE A 31 11.98 -5.89 -4.96
C ILE A 31 11.12 -4.63 -4.89
N ILE A 32 10.26 -4.52 -3.87
CA ILE A 32 9.42 -3.35 -3.68
C ILE A 32 10.29 -2.13 -3.40
N ALA A 33 11.30 -2.22 -2.53
CA ALA A 33 12.19 -1.11 -2.23
C ALA A 33 12.99 -0.64 -3.45
N ASP A 34 13.47 -1.55 -4.30
CA ASP A 34 14.14 -1.24 -5.56
C ASP A 34 13.20 -0.55 -6.54
N GLY A 35 11.98 -1.07 -6.71
CA GLY A 35 10.97 -0.48 -7.61
C GLY A 35 10.48 0.92 -7.21
N ARG A 36 10.76 1.35 -5.98
CA ARG A 36 10.46 2.69 -5.48
C ARG A 36 11.49 3.71 -5.99
N HIS A 37 11.32 4.14 -7.24
CA HIS A 37 12.14 5.21 -7.83
C HIS A 37 11.41 6.55 -7.95
N GLN A 38 12.12 7.63 -7.65
CA GLN A 38 11.67 8.98 -7.99
C GLN A 38 11.86 9.19 -9.49
N SER A 39 10.82 9.56 -10.24
CA SER A 39 11.00 9.93 -11.66
C SER A 39 11.66 11.30 -11.84
N THR A 40 11.95 12.04 -10.76
CA THR A 40 12.69 13.30 -10.79
C THR A 40 13.71 13.36 -9.67
N GLU A 41 14.77 14.14 -9.83
CA GLU A 41 15.78 14.38 -8.78
C GLU A 41 15.26 15.29 -7.63
N MET A 42 14.05 15.84 -7.77
CA MET A 42 13.43 16.68 -6.74
C MET A 42 12.51 15.87 -5.83
N VAL A 43 12.58 16.14 -4.53
CA VAL A 43 11.58 15.68 -3.57
C VAL A 43 10.34 16.55 -3.72
N SER A 44 9.28 15.99 -4.29
CA SER A 44 8.00 16.68 -4.51
C SER A 44 7.19 16.81 -3.21
N TYR A 45 6.45 17.92 -3.04
CA TYR A 45 5.44 18.08 -1.98
C TYR A 45 4.30 17.06 -2.10
N ARG A 46 4.13 16.49 -3.30
CA ARG A 46 3.33 15.28 -3.53
C ARG A 46 4.23 14.13 -3.09
N ASN A 47 4.25 13.84 -1.79
CA ASN A 47 4.92 12.64 -1.28
C ASN A 47 4.39 11.44 -2.07
N GLY A 48 5.23 10.87 -2.93
CA GLY A 48 4.85 9.81 -3.82
C GLY A 48 5.86 9.72 -4.96
N LEU A 49 6.36 8.51 -5.14
CA LEU A 49 7.11 8.11 -6.31
C LEU A 49 6.25 8.41 -7.53
N TYR A 50 6.84 9.04 -8.54
CA TYR A 50 6.11 9.47 -9.74
C TYR A 50 5.64 8.27 -10.58
N CYS A 51 6.28 7.12 -10.41
CA CYS A 51 5.86 5.82 -10.90
C CYS A 51 6.43 4.77 -9.96
N ASP A 52 5.65 3.74 -9.68
CA ASP A 52 6.16 2.55 -9.04
C ASP A 52 6.33 1.46 -10.11
N TYR A 53 7.56 1.03 -10.35
CA TYR A 53 7.89 0.13 -11.47
C TYR A 53 7.61 -1.36 -11.18
N PHE A 54 6.99 -1.69 -10.03
CA PHE A 54 6.79 -3.09 -9.62
C PHE A 54 5.86 -3.87 -10.54
N GLU A 55 4.86 -3.24 -11.18
CA GLU A 55 4.00 -3.93 -12.15
C GLU A 55 4.80 -4.35 -13.39
N GLU A 56 5.94 -3.70 -13.65
CA GLU A 56 6.82 -3.99 -14.77
C GLU A 56 7.88 -5.06 -14.44
N ASP A 57 8.32 -5.18 -13.17
CA ASP A 57 9.29 -6.23 -12.75
C ASP A 57 8.62 -7.60 -12.51
N MET A 58 7.91 -8.09 -13.52
CA MET A 58 7.27 -9.40 -13.47
C MET A 58 8.26 -10.55 -13.30
N VAL A 59 9.51 -10.37 -13.73
CA VAL A 59 10.55 -11.40 -13.62
C VAL A 59 10.87 -11.70 -12.17
N ARG A 60 11.20 -10.69 -11.36
CA ARG A 60 11.53 -10.92 -9.94
C ARG A 60 10.29 -11.30 -9.13
N MET A 61 9.13 -10.71 -9.43
CA MET A 61 7.87 -11.02 -8.75
C MET A 61 7.46 -12.49 -8.92
N LEU A 62 7.63 -13.06 -10.12
CA LEU A 62 7.39 -14.48 -10.39
C LEU A 62 8.39 -15.39 -9.66
N LYS A 63 9.66 -14.99 -9.57
CA LYS A 63 10.71 -15.73 -8.85
C LYS A 63 10.40 -15.92 -7.37
N VAL A 64 9.83 -14.91 -6.71
CA VAL A 64 9.45 -15.00 -5.29
C VAL A 64 8.02 -15.53 -5.07
N ARG A 65 7.26 -15.81 -6.14
CA ARG A 65 5.82 -16.17 -6.10
C ARG A 65 4.98 -15.09 -5.40
N ALA A 66 5.29 -13.82 -5.70
CA ALA A 66 4.51 -12.68 -5.24
C ALA A 66 3.11 -12.70 -5.88
N VAL A 67 2.10 -12.41 -5.07
CA VAL A 67 0.72 -12.23 -5.50
C VAL A 67 0.22 -10.86 -5.06
N LYS A 68 -0.56 -10.25 -5.93
CA LYS A 68 -1.21 -8.97 -5.67
C LYS A 68 -2.34 -9.14 -4.66
N ILE A 69 -2.44 -8.20 -3.74
CA ILE A 69 -3.53 -8.02 -2.79
C ILE A 69 -4.27 -6.75 -3.21
N LEU A 70 -5.58 -6.86 -3.38
CA LEU A 70 -6.47 -5.75 -3.64
C LEU A 70 -7.37 -5.58 -2.42
N CYS A 71 -7.20 -4.48 -1.69
CA CYS A 71 -8.16 -4.14 -0.65
C CYS A 71 -9.40 -3.52 -1.31
N ARG A 72 -10.58 -3.86 -0.79
CA ARG A 72 -11.82 -3.20 -1.20
C ARG A 72 -11.81 -1.71 -0.82
N GLY A 73 -12.69 -0.93 -1.47
CA GLY A 73 -13.04 0.41 -1.00
C GLY A 73 -13.38 0.39 0.49
N THR A 74 -12.65 1.18 1.27
CA THR A 74 -12.65 1.12 2.74
C THR A 74 -12.88 2.50 3.33
N THR A 75 -13.94 2.62 4.13
CA THR A 75 -14.32 3.84 4.84
C THR A 75 -14.01 3.68 6.34
N SER A 76 -14.41 4.68 7.13
CA SER A 76 -14.40 4.58 8.60
C SER A 76 -15.48 3.64 9.15
N SER A 77 -16.39 3.12 8.33
CA SER A 77 -17.43 2.20 8.77
C SER A 77 -16.87 0.84 9.18
N GLY A 78 -17.34 0.29 10.29
CA GLY A 78 -17.09 -1.09 10.69
C GLY A 78 -17.78 -2.11 9.78
N PHE A 79 -17.56 -3.40 10.03
CA PHE A 79 -18.21 -4.49 9.29
C PHE A 79 -19.74 -4.52 9.44
N ASP A 80 -20.24 -3.94 10.53
CA ASP A 80 -21.67 -3.73 10.81
C ASP A 80 -22.26 -2.52 10.06
N GLY A 81 -21.44 -1.77 9.33
CA GLY A 81 -21.82 -0.56 8.61
C GLY A 81 -21.88 0.70 9.46
N VAL A 82 -21.62 0.59 10.77
CA VAL A 82 -21.64 1.73 11.71
C VAL A 82 -20.37 2.55 11.52
N ILE A 83 -20.53 3.86 11.38
CA ILE A 83 -19.41 4.80 11.21
C ILE A 83 -18.61 4.87 12.52
N VAL A 84 -17.29 4.70 12.42
CA VAL A 84 -16.38 4.83 13.55
C VAL A 84 -15.74 6.22 13.53
N GLY A 85 -15.93 6.99 14.61
CA GLY A 85 -15.39 8.33 14.78
C GLY A 85 -16.42 9.43 14.52
N GLU A 86 -16.42 10.45 15.38
CA GLU A 86 -17.31 11.61 15.26
C GLU A 86 -16.63 12.77 14.52
N SER A 87 -15.30 12.80 14.56
CA SER A 87 -14.47 13.77 13.85
C SER A 87 -13.83 13.17 12.59
N ASP A 88 -13.45 14.05 11.65
CA ASP A 88 -12.70 13.65 10.45
C ASP A 88 -11.39 12.92 10.82
N ALA A 89 -10.69 13.39 11.85
CA ALA A 89 -9.46 12.77 12.31
C ALA A 89 -9.68 11.31 12.79
N GLU A 90 -10.78 11.05 13.50
CA GLU A 90 -11.11 9.70 13.95
C GLU A 90 -11.54 8.80 12.80
N GLN A 91 -12.33 9.32 11.87
CA GLN A 91 -12.74 8.59 10.68
C GLN A 91 -11.53 8.23 9.79
N TYR A 92 -10.59 9.16 9.62
CA TYR A 92 -9.36 8.93 8.84
C TYR A 92 -8.55 7.79 9.46
N ARG A 93 -8.28 7.87 10.78
CA ARG A 93 -7.58 6.79 11.49
C ARG A 93 -8.33 5.46 11.41
N ALA A 94 -9.66 5.46 11.51
CA ALA A 94 -10.46 4.25 11.39
C ALA A 94 -10.30 3.59 10.01
N ALA A 95 -10.40 4.37 8.93
CA ALA A 95 -10.22 3.85 7.57
C ALA A 95 -8.83 3.22 7.36
N PHE A 96 -7.75 3.88 7.82
CA PHE A 96 -6.40 3.32 7.74
C PHE A 96 -6.23 2.06 8.61
N ARG A 97 -6.80 2.01 9.82
CA ARG A 97 -6.79 0.80 10.67
C ARG A 97 -7.53 -0.38 10.03
N HIS A 98 -8.64 -0.12 9.34
CA HIS A 98 -9.37 -1.16 8.61
C HIS A 98 -8.55 -1.73 7.46
N ILE A 99 -7.84 -0.88 6.70
CA ILE A 99 -6.88 -1.34 5.68
C ILE A 99 -5.74 -2.13 6.33
N GLN A 100 -5.16 -1.63 7.43
CA GLN A 100 -4.12 -2.34 8.17
C GLN A 100 -4.55 -3.76 8.52
N THR A 101 -5.73 -3.89 9.13
CA THR A 101 -6.32 -5.18 9.51
C THR A 101 -6.47 -6.11 8.30
N THR A 102 -6.89 -5.57 7.16
CA THR A 102 -7.05 -6.32 5.91
C THR A 102 -5.71 -6.82 5.37
N LEU A 103 -4.69 -5.97 5.36
CA LEU A 103 -3.35 -6.30 4.91
C LEU A 103 -2.70 -7.36 5.82
N GLU A 104 -2.80 -7.18 7.13
CA GLU A 104 -2.27 -8.13 8.12
C GLU A 104 -2.95 -9.50 7.99
N ALA A 105 -4.28 -9.55 7.84
CA ALA A 105 -5.01 -10.79 7.59
C ALA A 105 -4.60 -11.48 6.28
N ALA A 106 -4.14 -10.70 5.29
CA ALA A 106 -3.60 -11.22 4.04
C ALA A 106 -2.12 -11.62 4.15
N GLY A 107 -1.42 -11.37 5.27
CA GLY A 107 0.02 -11.62 5.40
C GLY A 107 0.88 -10.58 4.68
N SER A 108 0.46 -9.31 4.74
CA SER A 108 1.16 -8.15 4.19
C SER A 108 1.09 -6.98 5.19
N SER A 109 1.53 -5.80 4.78
CA SER A 109 1.53 -4.58 5.60
C SER A 109 1.54 -3.32 4.74
N PHE A 110 1.38 -2.15 5.36
CA PHE A 110 1.51 -0.87 4.66
C PHE A 110 2.89 -0.66 4.01
N GLN A 111 3.95 -1.30 4.52
CA GLN A 111 5.29 -1.25 3.92
C GLN A 111 5.35 -1.94 2.55
N ARG A 112 4.38 -2.79 2.23
CA ARG A 112 4.23 -3.45 0.92
C ARG A 112 3.10 -2.88 0.08
N VAL A 113 2.46 -1.79 0.53
CA VAL A 113 1.53 -1.04 -0.30
C VAL A 113 2.33 -0.26 -1.34
N VAL A 114 1.80 -0.28 -2.55
CA VAL A 114 2.43 0.29 -3.72
C VAL A 114 1.49 1.16 -4.54
N THR A 115 0.18 1.08 -4.33
CA THR A 115 -0.77 2.07 -4.84
C THR A 115 -1.76 2.42 -3.75
N LEU A 116 -2.02 3.70 -3.57
CA LEU A 116 -3.07 4.18 -2.65
C LEU A 116 -3.88 5.31 -3.28
N MET A 117 -5.20 5.17 -3.33
CA MET A 117 -6.11 6.22 -3.77
C MET A 117 -7.12 6.53 -2.68
N VAL A 118 -7.26 7.82 -2.35
CA VAL A 118 -8.12 8.30 -1.27
C VAL A 118 -9.08 9.35 -1.79
N PHE A 119 -10.35 9.24 -1.43
CA PHE A 119 -11.34 10.28 -1.63
C PHE A 119 -11.60 10.98 -0.31
N LEU A 120 -11.61 12.32 -0.32
CA LEU A 120 -11.98 13.15 0.81
C LEU A 120 -13.18 14.02 0.46
N THR A 121 -14.12 14.16 1.38
CA THR A 121 -15.26 15.06 1.21
C THR A 121 -14.93 16.53 1.46
N ASN A 122 -13.86 16.80 2.21
CA ASN A 122 -13.33 18.14 2.46
C ASN A 122 -11.83 18.19 2.19
N MET A 123 -11.42 18.91 1.15
CA MET A 123 -10.00 19.02 0.78
C MET A 123 -9.21 20.00 1.65
N ASP A 124 -9.88 20.86 2.42
CA ASP A 124 -9.22 21.73 3.40
C ASP A 124 -8.55 20.89 4.51
N ASN A 125 -8.99 19.65 4.69
CA ASN A 125 -8.39 18.68 5.61
C ASN A 125 -7.17 17.95 5.02
N TRP A 126 -6.65 18.37 3.87
CA TRP A 126 -5.43 17.79 3.28
C TRP A 126 -4.24 17.72 4.27
N PRO A 127 -3.93 18.75 5.08
CA PRO A 127 -2.88 18.66 6.09
C PRO A 127 -3.18 17.59 7.14
N LEU A 128 -4.42 17.55 7.65
CA LEU A 128 -4.88 16.58 8.64
C LEU A 128 -4.76 15.13 8.13
N LEU A 129 -5.15 14.88 6.88
CA LEU A 129 -4.98 13.57 6.25
C LEU A 129 -3.49 13.18 6.22
N ASN A 130 -2.60 14.09 5.85
CA ASN A 130 -1.17 13.77 5.75
C ASN A 130 -0.54 13.48 7.12
N ASP A 131 -0.95 14.18 8.18
CA ASP A 131 -0.47 13.91 9.53
C ASP A 131 -0.86 12.50 9.98
N ILE A 132 -2.13 12.13 9.79
CA ILE A 132 -2.64 10.80 10.13
C ILE A 132 -2.03 9.72 9.24
N TYR A 133 -1.92 9.97 7.94
CA TYR A 133 -1.35 9.04 6.98
C TYR A 133 0.08 8.62 7.36
N ARG A 134 0.90 9.56 7.86
CA ARG A 134 2.28 9.28 8.32
C ARG A 134 2.33 8.40 9.58
N GLU A 135 1.22 8.22 10.30
CA GLU A 135 1.12 7.26 11.40
C GLU A 135 1.16 5.80 10.87
N PHE A 136 0.75 5.56 9.61
CA PHE A 136 0.61 4.22 9.03
C PHE A 136 1.62 3.92 7.93
N VAL A 137 1.98 4.92 7.13
CA VAL A 137 2.80 4.74 5.93
C VAL A 137 4.12 5.51 6.06
N THR A 138 5.21 4.78 6.22
CA THR A 138 6.57 5.32 6.32
C THR A 138 7.17 5.61 4.94
N ASP A 139 7.05 4.64 4.04
CA ASP A 139 7.53 4.72 2.66
C ASP A 139 6.33 4.96 1.74
N THR A 140 6.26 6.15 1.15
CA THR A 140 5.05 6.56 0.44
C THR A 140 4.93 5.90 -0.93
N PRO A 141 3.89 5.08 -1.18
CA PRO A 141 3.61 4.55 -2.51
C PRO A 141 3.17 5.64 -3.49
N CYS A 142 3.01 5.27 -4.76
CA CYS A 142 2.21 6.02 -5.71
C CYS A 142 0.83 6.29 -5.10
N ARG A 143 0.49 7.58 -5.00
CA ARG A 143 -0.66 8.05 -4.25
C ARG A 143 -1.43 9.13 -4.97
N ALA A 144 -2.75 9.00 -4.99
CA ALA A 144 -3.66 10.05 -5.40
C ALA A 144 -4.68 10.33 -4.30
N VAL A 145 -4.99 11.62 -4.10
CA VAL A 145 -6.08 12.04 -3.21
C VAL A 145 -6.97 12.99 -3.98
N ILE A 146 -8.27 12.71 -3.99
CA ILE A 146 -9.24 13.38 -4.83
C ILE A 146 -10.37 13.92 -3.96
N GLY A 147 -10.76 15.17 -4.19
CA GLY A 147 -11.92 15.78 -3.56
C GLY A 147 -13.21 15.29 -4.19
N THR A 148 -14.19 14.96 -3.36
CA THR A 148 -15.54 14.56 -3.79
C THR A 148 -16.60 15.33 -3.01
N THR A 149 -17.82 15.41 -3.55
CA THR A 149 -18.97 16.04 -2.88
C THR A 149 -19.70 15.08 -1.94
N GLY A 150 -19.35 13.79 -1.94
CA GLY A 150 -19.93 12.79 -1.06
C GLY A 150 -19.36 11.39 -1.27
N LEU A 151 -19.74 10.49 -0.34
CA LEU A 151 -19.37 9.08 -0.30
C LEU A 151 -20.63 8.21 -0.10
N ALA A 152 -20.46 6.89 0.08
CA ALA A 152 -21.57 5.93 0.19
C ALA A 152 -22.59 6.26 1.32
N GLN A 153 -22.15 6.92 2.39
CA GLN A 153 -23.02 7.44 3.45
C GLN A 153 -22.67 8.91 3.70
N LYS A 154 -23.69 9.75 3.89
CA LYS A 154 -23.51 11.21 4.09
C LYS A 154 -22.51 11.60 5.20
N PRO A 155 -22.44 10.91 6.36
CA PRO A 155 -21.52 11.32 7.43
C PRO A 155 -20.07 10.85 7.23
N LEU A 156 -19.78 10.05 6.19
CA LEU A 156 -18.41 9.63 5.89
C LEU A 156 -17.59 10.78 5.33
N SER A 157 -16.36 10.94 5.80
CA SER A 157 -15.44 11.98 5.32
C SER A 157 -14.21 11.48 4.56
N ILE A 158 -14.00 10.17 4.52
CA ILE A 158 -12.90 9.51 3.80
C ILE A 158 -13.34 8.16 3.22
N GLU A 159 -12.78 7.84 2.06
CA GLU A 159 -12.75 6.48 1.54
C GLU A 159 -11.38 6.19 0.90
N ILE A 160 -10.74 5.12 1.31
CA ILE A 160 -9.57 4.56 0.61
C ILE A 160 -10.15 3.65 -0.47
N VAL A 161 -10.21 4.17 -1.71
CA VAL A 161 -10.90 3.50 -2.83
C VAL A 161 -10.04 2.46 -3.51
N GLU A 162 -8.71 2.60 -3.43
CA GLU A 162 -7.75 1.64 -3.95
C GLU A 162 -6.59 1.51 -2.99
N CYS A 163 -6.26 0.28 -2.62
CA CYS A 163 -5.02 -0.06 -1.93
C CYS A 163 -4.49 -1.37 -2.51
N VAL A 164 -3.37 -1.26 -3.23
CA VAL A 164 -2.68 -2.40 -3.86
C VAL A 164 -1.44 -2.70 -3.03
N ALA A 165 -1.29 -3.97 -2.64
CA ALA A 165 -0.12 -4.48 -1.94
C ALA A 165 0.30 -5.84 -2.51
N TYR A 166 1.39 -6.39 -2.00
CA TYR A 166 1.85 -7.72 -2.38
C TYR A 166 2.16 -8.58 -1.16
N ARG A 167 2.11 -9.90 -1.36
CA ARG A 167 2.64 -10.91 -0.45
C ARG A 167 3.28 -12.04 -1.24
N VAL A 168 4.14 -12.81 -0.59
CA VAL A 168 4.59 -14.09 -1.12
C VAL A 168 3.57 -15.19 -0.81
N THR A 169 3.37 -16.11 -1.76
CA THR A 169 2.58 -17.33 -1.50
C THR A 169 3.44 -18.41 -0.85
N PRO A 170 2.86 -19.23 0.06
CA PRO A 170 3.54 -20.40 0.60
C PRO A 170 4.09 -21.31 -0.50
#